data_AF-A0A537T1W3-F1
#
_entry.id   AF-A0A537T1W3-F1
#
_cell.length_a   1.000
_cell.length_b   1.000
_cell.length_c   1.000
_cell.angle_alpha   90.00
_cell.angle_beta   90.00
_cell.angle_gamma   90.00
#
_symmetry.space_group_name_H-M   'P 1'
#
loop_
_entity.id
_entity.type
_entity.pdbx_description
1 polymer ?
#
loop_
_entity_poly.entity_id
_entity_poly.type
_entity_poly.pdbx_seq_one_letter_code
_entity_poly.pdbx_strand_id
1 'polypeptide(L)'
;YRQAVLSIITGGGKWVEITVPMDPLYLSVLVSAEKKFWRCVQSGEPPHLINAEPPRPRVEAVRIVDMSSSNSWAEFAAIFCSTRNAFLEHERAKTELKALIPEDAKEAIGHGVR
;
A
#
# COMPACT_ATOMS: atom_id res chain seq x y z
N TYR A 1 9.04 -27.48 17.09
CA TYR A 1 8.96 -26.07 17.53
C TYR A 1 7.50 -25.71 17.78
N ARG A 2 7.15 -25.11 18.93
CA ARG A 2 5.76 -24.71 19.29
C ARG A 2 5.49 -23.21 19.02
N GLN A 3 6.40 -22.53 18.35
CA GLN A 3 6.30 -21.12 17.98
C GLN A 3 7.12 -20.86 16.73
N ALA A 4 6.78 -19.79 16.02
CA ALA A 4 7.50 -19.28 14.86
C ALA A 4 7.77 -17.78 15.04
N VAL A 5 8.82 -17.27 14.40
CA VAL A 5 9.16 -15.85 14.43
C VAL A 5 8.88 -15.24 13.06
N LEU A 6 8.03 -14.22 13.03
CA LEU A 6 7.75 -13.39 11.87
C LEU A 6 8.62 -12.12 11.95
N SER A 7 9.67 -12.08 11.14
CA SER A 7 10.57 -10.95 11.01
C SER A 7 10.19 -10.12 9.77
N ILE A 8 9.96 -8.83 9.97
CA ILE A 8 9.50 -7.89 8.93
C ILE A 8 10.50 -6.74 8.83
N ILE A 9 11.04 -6.50 7.63
CA ILE A 9 11.89 -5.35 7.32
C ILE A 9 11.11 -4.45 6.36
N THR A 10 10.81 -3.24 6.79
CA THR A 10 10.08 -2.25 5.97
C THR A 10 11.05 -1.39 5.15
N GLY A 11 10.57 -0.82 4.04
CA GLY A 11 11.39 0.03 3.15
C GLY A 11 11.98 1.28 3.83
N GLY A 12 11.42 1.72 4.96
CA GLY A 12 11.95 2.80 5.79
C GLY A 12 13.03 2.37 6.78
N GLY A 13 13.56 1.14 6.68
CA GLY A 13 14.60 0.62 7.57
C GLY A 13 14.13 0.18 8.96
N LYS A 14 12.82 0.25 9.25
CA LYS A 14 12.25 -0.25 10.50
C LYS A 14 12.13 -1.77 10.44
N TRP A 15 12.75 -2.44 11.41
CA TRP A 15 12.64 -3.87 11.66
C TRP A 15 11.60 -4.14 12.75
N VAL A 16 10.76 -5.15 12.54
CA VAL A 16 9.74 -5.61 13.48
C VAL A 16 9.81 -7.12 13.58
N GLU A 17 9.87 -7.63 14.79
CA GLU A 17 9.82 -9.07 15.08
C GLU A 17 8.55 -9.41 15.86
N ILE A 18 7.87 -10.47 15.45
CA ILE A 18 6.67 -10.98 16.11
C ILE A 18 6.84 -12.48 16.36
N THR A 19 6.81 -12.90 17.62
CA THR A 19 6.76 -14.33 17.96
C THR A 19 5.31 -14.80 17.96
N VAL A 20 5.01 -15.79 17.13
CA VAL A 20 3.67 -16.37 16.97
C VAL A 20 3.67 -17.78 17.57
N PRO A 21 2.92 -18.04 18.66
CA PRO A 21 2.78 -19.38 19.20
C PRO A 21 1.92 -20.25 18.26
N MET A 22 2.14 -21.56 18.29
CA MET A 22 1.29 -22.52 17.61
C MET A 22 -0.12 -22.47 18.22
N ASP A 23 -1.13 -22.30 17.36
CA ASP A 23 -2.54 -22.48 17.70
C ASP A 23 -3.01 -23.88 17.25
N PRO A 24 -3.30 -24.81 18.19
CA PRO A 24 -3.76 -26.16 17.85
C PRO A 24 -5.12 -26.19 17.11
N LEU A 25 -6.01 -25.25 17.38
CA LEU A 25 -7.31 -25.16 16.69
C LEU A 25 -7.09 -24.75 15.24
N TYR A 26 -6.32 -23.69 15.02
CA TYR A 26 -5.96 -23.25 13.68
C TYR A 26 -5.25 -24.34 12.88
N LEU A 27 -4.29 -25.04 13.49
CA LEU A 27 -3.58 -26.15 12.85
C LEU A 27 -4.53 -27.27 12.42
N SER A 28 -5.50 -27.64 13.26
CA SER A 28 -6.48 -28.68 12.92
C SER A 28 -7.36 -28.31 11.72
N VAL A 29 -7.78 -27.04 11.63
CA VAL A 29 -8.54 -26.51 10.51
C VAL A 29 -7.70 -26.49 9.24
N LEU A 30 -6.45 -26.04 9.33
CA LEU A 30 -5.52 -25.95 8.20
C LEU A 30 -5.23 -27.34 7.60
N VAL A 31 -4.91 -28.33 8.44
CA VAL A 31 -4.66 -29.71 7.99
C VAL A 31 -5.91 -30.33 7.35
N SER A 32 -7.09 -30.04 7.89
CA SER A 32 -8.36 -30.55 7.33
C SER A 32 -8.64 -29.92 5.96
N ALA A 33 -8.41 -28.61 5.82
CA ALA A 33 -8.56 -27.89 4.57
C ALA A 33 -7.56 -28.37 3.51
N GLU A 34 -6.30 -28.57 3.89
CA GLU A 34 -5.23 -29.08 3.00
C GLU A 34 -5.58 -30.47 2.45
N LYS A 35 -6.02 -31.39 3.31
CA LYS A 35 -6.45 -32.74 2.86
C LYS A 35 -7.62 -32.68 1.89
N LYS A 36 -8.61 -31.81 2.15
CA LYS A 36 -9.76 -31.61 1.26
C LYS A 36 -9.31 -31.03 -0.08
N PHE A 37 -8.43 -30.02 -0.05
CA PHE A 37 -7.85 -29.41 -1.24
C PHE A 37 -7.12 -30.44 -2.09
N TRP A 38 -6.22 -31.22 -1.49
CA TRP A 38 -5.44 -32.20 -2.23
C TRP A 38 -6.30 -33.30 -2.85
N ARG A 39 -7.38 -33.73 -2.16
CA ARG A 39 -8.36 -34.65 -2.73
C ARG A 39 -9.00 -34.08 -4.00
N CYS A 40 -9.46 -32.82 -3.98
CA CYS A 40 -10.03 -32.15 -5.14
C CYS A 40 -9.03 -32.03 -6.30
N VAL A 41 -7.75 -31.73 -5.99
CA VAL A 41 -6.68 -31.70 -7.00
C VAL A 41 -6.49 -33.06 -7.67
N GLN A 42 -6.52 -34.14 -6.88
CA GLN A 42 -6.32 -35.50 -7.40
C GLN A 42 -7.55 -36.05 -8.14
N SER A 43 -8.76 -35.75 -7.67
CA SER A 43 -10.00 -36.28 -8.26
C SER A 43 -10.55 -35.41 -9.40
N GLY A 44 -10.12 -34.15 -9.50
CA GLY A 44 -10.72 -33.16 -10.40
C GLY A 44 -12.10 -32.67 -9.94
N GLU A 45 -12.58 -33.08 -8.76
CA GLU A 45 -13.85 -32.57 -8.22
C GLU A 45 -13.72 -31.10 -7.82
N PRO A 46 -14.69 -30.24 -8.16
CA PRO A 46 -14.66 -28.84 -7.81
C PRO A 46 -14.68 -28.66 -6.27
N PRO A 47 -13.78 -27.84 -5.70
CA PRO A 47 -13.74 -27.60 -4.27
C PRO A 47 -14.99 -26.84 -3.84
N HIS A 48 -15.66 -27.35 -2.80
CA HIS A 48 -16.81 -26.68 -2.20
C HIS A 48 -16.33 -25.77 -1.06
N LEU A 49 -16.64 -24.47 -1.16
CA LEU A 49 -16.34 -23.47 -0.14
C LEU A 49 -17.03 -23.88 1.18
N ILE A 50 -16.25 -24.11 2.23
CA ILE A 50 -16.78 -24.32 3.57
C ILE A 50 -16.92 -22.95 4.22
N ASN A 51 -18.16 -22.50 4.47
CA ASN A 51 -18.48 -21.32 5.28
C ASN A 51 -17.80 -20.00 4.87
N ALA A 52 -17.36 -19.86 3.63
CA ALA A 52 -16.90 -18.57 3.12
C ALA A 52 -18.12 -17.81 2.62
N GLU A 53 -18.57 -16.79 3.36
CA GLU A 53 -19.31 -15.70 2.72
C GLU A 53 -18.44 -15.22 1.56
N PRO A 54 -19.00 -15.07 0.33
CA PRO A 54 -18.27 -14.45 -0.76
C PRO A 54 -17.64 -13.15 -0.25
N PRO A 55 -16.36 -12.88 -0.52
CA PRO A 55 -15.77 -11.60 -0.13
C PRO A 55 -16.71 -10.52 -0.64
N ARG A 56 -17.27 -9.72 0.28
CA ARG A 56 -18.23 -8.67 -0.09
C ARG A 56 -17.61 -7.90 -1.24
N PRO A 57 -18.33 -7.74 -2.37
CA PRO A 57 -17.83 -6.93 -3.48
C PRO A 57 -17.28 -5.65 -2.87
N ARG A 58 -16.00 -5.34 -3.15
CA ARG A 58 -15.42 -4.06 -2.71
C ARG A 58 -16.40 -3.01 -3.20
N VAL A 59 -17.09 -2.35 -2.28
CA VAL A 59 -17.88 -1.17 -2.62
C VAL A 59 -16.89 -0.25 -3.30
N GLU A 60 -17.09 0.02 -4.58
CA GLU A 60 -16.26 1.00 -5.28
C GLU A 60 -16.35 2.29 -4.46
N ALA A 61 -15.22 2.69 -3.87
CA ALA A 61 -15.14 3.85 -3.00
C ALA A 61 -15.18 5.13 -3.86
N VAL A 62 -16.24 5.31 -4.65
CA VAL A 62 -16.42 6.47 -5.51
C VAL A 62 -17.72 7.17 -5.11
N ARG A 63 -17.83 7.50 -3.83
CA ARG A 63 -18.83 8.49 -3.39
C ARG A 63 -18.33 9.85 -3.82
N ILE A 64 -18.97 10.43 -4.84
CA ILE A 64 -18.76 11.84 -5.21
C ILE A 64 -19.53 12.70 -4.20
N VAL A 65 -18.85 13.67 -3.58
CA VAL A 65 -19.43 14.60 -2.60
C VAL A 65 -19.20 16.02 -3.09
N ASP A 66 -20.28 16.79 -3.20
CA ASP A 66 -20.18 18.24 -3.39
C ASP A 66 -19.82 18.90 -2.06
N MET A 67 -18.67 19.59 -2.04
CA MET A 67 -18.13 20.26 -0.86
C MET A 67 -18.38 21.78 -0.89
N SER A 68 -19.20 22.28 -1.80
CA SER A 68 -19.47 23.72 -1.98
C SER A 68 -20.02 24.41 -0.72
N SER A 69 -20.66 23.66 0.18
CA SER A 69 -21.17 24.17 1.46
C SER A 69 -20.15 24.16 2.62
N SER A 70 -18.95 23.62 2.42
CA SER A 70 -17.92 23.53 3.45
C SER A 70 -17.00 24.75 3.43
N ASN A 71 -17.06 25.57 4.48
CA ASN A 71 -16.21 26.76 4.62
C ASN A 71 -14.71 26.43 4.56
N SER A 72 -14.28 25.37 5.27
CA SER A 72 -12.88 24.93 5.25
C SER A 72 -12.45 24.44 3.87
N TRP A 73 -13.34 23.75 3.15
CA TRP A 73 -13.04 23.34 1.77
C TRP A 73 -12.83 24.55 0.86
N ALA A 74 -13.70 25.56 0.94
CA ALA A 74 -13.58 26.76 0.13
C ALA A 74 -12.26 27.52 0.39
N GLU A 75 -11.88 27.67 1.67
CA GLU A 75 -10.62 28.33 2.06
C GLU A 75 -9.40 27.59 1.50
N PHE A 76 -9.31 26.28 1.71
CA PHE A 76 -8.17 25.51 1.21
C PHE A 76 -8.17 25.38 -0.32
N ALA A 77 -9.34 25.28 -0.96
CA ALA A 77 -9.43 25.26 -2.42
C ALA A 77 -8.91 26.56 -3.03
N ALA A 78 -9.18 27.72 -2.43
CA ALA A 78 -8.66 28.99 -2.90
C ALA A 78 -7.12 29.06 -2.82
N ILE A 79 -6.53 28.60 -1.71
CA ILE A 79 -5.07 28.53 -1.54
C ILE A 79 -4.47 27.53 -2.56
N PHE A 80 -5.07 26.36 -2.69
CA PHE A 80 -4.62 25.33 -3.62
C PHE A 80 -4.63 25.80 -5.08
N CYS A 81 -5.72 26.43 -5.51
CA CYS A 81 -5.84 26.98 -6.86
C CYS A 81 -4.85 28.12 -7.11
N SER A 82 -4.68 29.03 -6.15
CA SER A 82 -3.78 30.18 -6.32
C SER A 82 -2.30 29.79 -6.35
N THR A 83 -1.92 28.73 -5.63
CA THR A 83 -0.52 28.24 -5.57
C THR A 83 -0.16 27.28 -6.71
N ARG A 84 -1.13 26.84 -7.52
CA ARG A 84 -0.93 25.82 -8.56
C ARG A 84 0.15 26.19 -9.59
N ASN A 85 0.18 27.43 -10.07
CA ASN A 85 1.15 27.83 -11.09
C ASN A 85 2.57 27.85 -10.52
N ALA A 86 2.77 28.40 -9.32
CA ALA A 86 4.06 28.40 -8.64
C ALA A 86 4.56 26.97 -8.38
N PHE A 87 3.66 26.06 -7.99
CA PHE A 87 3.98 24.65 -7.83
C PHE A 87 4.43 24.00 -9.15
N LEU A 88 3.72 24.26 -10.26
CA LEU A 88 4.09 23.71 -11.57
C LEU A 88 5.43 24.25 -12.08
N GLU A 89 5.69 25.54 -11.88
CA GLU A 89 6.97 26.15 -12.21
C GLU A 89 8.11 25.56 -11.37
N HIS A 90 7.87 25.34 -10.07
CA HIS A 90 8.81 24.68 -9.19
C HIS A 90 9.12 23.24 -9.64
N GLU A 91 8.11 22.43 -9.95
CA GLU A 91 8.32 21.05 -10.42
C GLU A 91 9.03 21.00 -11.78
N ARG A 92 8.73 21.95 -12.67
CA ARG A 92 9.47 22.12 -13.92
C ARG A 92 10.93 22.48 -13.65
N ALA A 93 11.19 23.52 -12.86
CA ALA A 93 12.54 23.96 -12.52
C ALA A 93 13.36 22.84 -11.86
N LYS A 94 12.77 22.08 -10.96
CA LYS A 94 13.37 20.91 -10.33
C LYS A 94 13.78 19.83 -11.34
N THR A 95 12.94 19.58 -12.34
CA THR A 95 13.23 18.60 -13.41
C THR A 95 14.39 19.07 -14.28
N GLU A 96 14.36 20.34 -14.71
CA GLU A 96 15.43 20.94 -15.52
C GLU A 96 16.76 20.97 -14.75
N LEU A 97 16.75 21.38 -13.47
CA LEU A 97 17.94 21.37 -12.63
C LEU A 97 18.54 19.96 -12.50
N LYS A 98 17.71 18.94 -12.34
CA LYS A 98 18.16 17.55 -12.29
C LYS A 98 18.79 17.10 -13.63
N ALA A 99 18.24 17.55 -14.75
CA ALA A 99 18.77 17.23 -16.08
C ALA A 99 20.13 17.90 -16.37
N LEU A 100 20.46 18.99 -15.66
CA LEU A 100 21.76 19.66 -15.77
C LEU A 100 22.87 18.98 -14.95
N ILE A 101 22.53 18.05 -14.06
CA ILE A 101 23.53 17.34 -13.24
C ILE A 101 24.30 16.37 -14.14
N PRO A 102 25.66 16.46 -14.19
CA PRO A 102 26.46 15.50 -14.93
C PRO A 102 26.26 14.06 -14.43
N GLU A 103 26.26 13.08 -15.34
CA GLU A 103 26.04 11.66 -15.00
C GLU A 103 27.08 11.08 -14.02
N ASP A 104 28.28 11.66 -13.98
CA ASP A 104 29.38 11.29 -13.08
C ASP A 104 29.35 12.05 -11.75
N ALA A 105 28.44 13.01 -11.59
CA ALA A 105 28.34 13.84 -10.39
C ALA A 105 27.37 13.24 -9.35
N LYS A 106 27.86 13.09 -8.11
CA LYS A 106 27.05 12.64 -6.97
C LYS A 106 26.13 13.74 -6.41
N GLU A 107 26.51 15.01 -6.55
CA GLU A 107 25.83 16.18 -5.98
C GLU A 107 26.16 17.41 -6.84
N ALA A 108 25.22 18.35 -6.97
CA ALA A 108 25.42 19.63 -7.65
C ALA A 108 24.89 20.76 -6.77
N ILE A 109 25.73 21.77 -6.50
CA ILE A 109 25.42 22.89 -5.62
C ILE A 109 25.64 24.22 -6.34
N GLY A 110 24.82 25.23 -6.05
CA GLY A 110 24.96 26.56 -6.64
C GLY A 110 23.66 27.36 -6.62
N HIS A 111 23.76 28.69 -6.70
CA HIS A 111 22.60 29.61 -6.75
C HIS A 111 21.56 29.40 -5.62
N GLY A 112 21.99 28.96 -4.44
CA GLY A 112 21.12 28.68 -3.31
C GLY A 112 20.42 27.32 -3.33
N VAL A 113 20.75 26.46 -4.31
CA VAL A 113 20.26 25.08 -4.43
C VAL A 113 21.41 24.11 -4.12
N ARG A 114 21.07 22.99 -3.47
CA ARG A 114 21.97 21.89 -3.10
C ARG A 114 21.27 20.56 -3.29
#